data_AF-A0A8C8Z424-F1
#
_entry.id   AF-A0A8C8Z424-F1
#
_cell.length_a   1.000
_cell.length_b   1.000
_cell.length_c   1.000
_cell.angle_alpha   90.00
_cell.angle_beta   90.00
_cell.angle_gamma   90.00
#
_symmetry.space_group_name_H-M   'P 1'
#
loop_
_entity.id
_entity.type
_entity.pdbx_description
1 polymer ?
#
loop_
_entity_poly.entity_id
_entity_poly.type
_entity_poly.pdbx_seq_one_letter_code
_entity_poly.pdbx_strand_id
1 'polypeptide(L)'
;FNSEVDSLKMALPKSQDHWSKKDVLMLLECMENNLPSNDNHMSQTTQSHLDWGQIAFKNFSGEMCKLKWLEISHKLNKSCALKELVLEAKKHVKNPNRNKQGKKHPDFPKKPLTAYIRFFKEQRPQYTQMYPGLRNQELTKILSKKYRELPEQTNDGSGTELWMDKLGHAQLH
;
A
#
# COMPACT_ATOMS: atom_id res chain seq x y z
N PHE A 1 -1.24 -30.76 1.33
CA PHE A 1 -0.32 -29.65 1.64
C PHE A 1 -0.92 -28.59 2.59
N ASN A 2 -2.04 -28.87 3.27
CA ASN A 2 -2.70 -27.99 4.25
C ASN A 2 -2.83 -28.66 5.64
N SER A 3 -1.95 -29.60 5.98
CA SER A 3 -2.07 -30.39 7.23
C SER A 3 -0.97 -30.10 8.26
N GLU A 4 0.14 -29.47 7.87
CA GLU A 4 1.27 -29.21 8.78
C GLU A 4 1.16 -27.86 9.50
N VAL A 5 0.31 -26.96 9.00
CA VAL A 5 0.17 -25.61 9.54
C VAL A 5 -0.82 -25.57 10.72
N ASP A 6 -1.75 -26.52 10.81
CA ASP A 6 -2.67 -26.63 11.95
C ASP A 6 -2.04 -27.35 13.16
N SER A 7 -1.01 -28.18 12.97
CA SER A 7 -0.31 -28.86 14.07
C SER A 7 0.59 -27.95 14.90
N LEU A 8 0.93 -26.75 14.42
CA LEU A 8 1.72 -25.76 15.16
C LEU A 8 0.86 -24.73 15.93
N LYS A 9 -0.48 -24.86 15.91
CA LYS A 9 -1.38 -24.06 16.76
C LYS A 9 -1.46 -24.57 18.20
N MET A 10 -0.88 -25.72 18.51
CA MET A 10 -0.89 -26.29 19.85
C MET A 10 0.41 -25.95 20.58
N ALA A 11 0.25 -25.27 21.72
CA ALA A 11 1.27 -25.00 22.75
C ALA A 11 2.22 -23.79 22.57
N LEU A 12 1.70 -22.60 22.18
CA LEU A 12 2.41 -21.36 22.52
C LEU A 12 1.78 -20.71 23.77
N PRO A 13 2.55 -20.46 24.85
CA PRO A 13 2.06 -19.76 26.03
C PRO A 13 1.50 -18.37 25.63
N LYS A 14 0.22 -18.12 25.92
CA LYS A 14 -0.47 -16.82 25.71
C LYS A 14 0.06 -15.69 26.60
N SER A 15 1.26 -15.81 27.15
CA SER A 15 1.80 -14.91 28.15
C SER A 15 3.11 -14.31 27.64
N GLN A 16 3.03 -13.30 26.77
CA GLN A 16 3.92 -12.11 26.71
C GLN A 16 3.43 -11.22 25.55
N ASP A 17 2.18 -10.77 25.67
CA ASP A 17 1.41 -10.08 24.64
C ASP A 17 1.69 -8.56 24.59
N HIS A 18 2.96 -8.15 24.72
CA HIS A 18 3.30 -6.73 24.64
C HIS A 18 4.61 -6.47 23.90
N TRP A 19 4.66 -6.90 22.64
CA TRP A 19 5.64 -6.36 21.69
C TRP A 19 5.31 -4.89 21.41
N SER A 20 6.05 -3.98 22.02
CA SER A 20 5.90 -2.56 21.72
C SER A 20 6.38 -2.25 20.30
N LYS A 21 5.94 -1.14 19.72
CA LYS A 21 6.47 -0.66 18.42
C LYS A 21 8.00 -0.57 18.44
N LYS A 22 8.58 -0.20 19.58
CA LYS A 22 10.03 -0.10 19.77
C LYS A 22 10.69 -1.48 19.70
N ASP A 23 10.09 -2.50 20.33
CA ASP A 23 10.64 -3.86 20.31
C ASP A 23 10.54 -4.49 18.92
N VAL A 24 9.44 -4.25 18.20
CA VAL A 24 9.31 -4.68 16.80
C VAL A 24 10.37 -4.00 15.92
N LEU A 25 10.63 -2.71 16.13
CA LEU A 25 11.68 -2.01 15.37
C LEU A 25 13.08 -2.55 15.68
N MET A 26 13.37 -2.86 16.96
CA MET A 26 14.64 -3.46 17.35
C MET A 26 14.84 -4.85 16.73
N LEU A 27 13.80 -5.68 16.71
CA LEU A 27 13.83 -6.97 16.00
C LEU A 27 14.24 -6.79 14.54
N LEU A 28 13.57 -5.87 13.83
CA LEU A 28 13.84 -5.60 12.42
C LEU A 28 15.23 -5.03 12.18
N GLU A 29 15.80 -4.30 13.14
CA GLU A 29 17.17 -3.79 13.10
C GLU A 29 18.21 -4.87 13.32
N CYS A 30 18.01 -5.74 14.31
CA CYS A 30 18.83 -6.93 14.52
C CYS A 30 18.81 -7.82 13.28
N MET A 31 17.64 -8.02 12.65
CA MET A 31 17.56 -8.78 11.40
C MET A 31 18.35 -8.11 10.28
N GLU A 32 18.17 -6.82 10.02
CA GLU A 32 18.90 -6.11 8.95
C GLU A 32 20.42 -6.20 9.10
N ASN A 33 20.93 -6.07 10.33
CA ASN A 33 22.37 -6.12 10.61
C ASN A 33 22.98 -7.52 10.43
N ASN A 34 22.18 -8.57 10.49
CA ASN A 34 22.62 -9.96 10.32
C ASN A 34 22.40 -10.49 8.89
N LEU A 35 21.90 -9.66 7.95
CA LEU A 35 21.67 -10.09 6.57
C LEU A 35 22.92 -9.91 5.70
N PRO A 36 23.25 -10.88 4.84
CA PRO A 36 24.29 -10.71 3.84
C PRO A 36 23.89 -9.63 2.82
N SER A 37 24.84 -8.80 2.38
CA SER A 37 24.59 -7.64 1.52
C SER A 37 24.01 -7.99 0.14
N ASN A 38 24.18 -9.22 -0.34
CA ASN A 38 23.76 -9.70 -1.65
C ASN A 38 22.70 -10.79 -1.51
N ASP A 39 21.45 -10.38 -1.29
CA ASP A 39 20.33 -11.31 -1.12
C ASP A 39 19.30 -11.11 -2.24
N ASN A 40 19.46 -11.87 -3.31
CA ASN A 40 18.52 -11.96 -4.43
C ASN A 40 17.63 -13.22 -4.33
N HIS A 41 17.72 -13.94 -3.21
CA HIS A 41 16.96 -15.16 -2.97
C HIS A 41 15.66 -14.86 -2.21
N MET A 42 14.68 -15.77 -2.33
CA MET A 42 13.40 -15.62 -1.65
C MET A 42 13.62 -15.56 -0.13
N SER A 43 12.87 -14.68 0.54
CA SER A 43 12.97 -14.44 1.98
C SER A 43 12.97 -15.69 2.86
N GLN A 44 12.29 -16.78 2.47
CA GLN A 44 12.28 -18.04 3.23
C GLN A 44 13.63 -18.78 3.23
N THR A 45 14.36 -18.73 2.11
CA THR A 45 15.69 -19.37 1.99
C THR A 45 16.68 -18.65 2.89
N THR A 46 16.76 -17.32 2.78
CA THR A 46 17.68 -16.51 3.58
C THR A 46 17.31 -16.54 5.07
N GLN A 47 16.01 -16.64 5.40
CA GLN A 47 15.54 -16.77 6.78
C GLN A 47 16.07 -18.04 7.46
N SER A 48 16.29 -19.12 6.69
CA SER A 48 16.78 -20.40 7.23
C SER A 48 18.25 -20.33 7.65
N HIS A 49 19.01 -19.39 7.06
CA HIS A 49 20.42 -19.16 7.38
C HIS A 49 20.64 -18.12 8.49
N LEU A 50 19.58 -17.43 8.94
CA LEU A 50 19.70 -16.47 10.03
C LEU A 50 19.95 -17.19 11.37
N ASP A 51 21.00 -16.76 12.06
CA ASP A 51 21.24 -17.16 13.45
C ASP A 51 20.31 -16.35 14.38
N TRP A 52 19.19 -16.98 14.75
CA TRP A 52 18.22 -16.40 15.67
C TRP A 52 18.78 -16.20 17.08
N GLY A 53 19.85 -16.90 17.47
CA GLY A 53 20.56 -16.68 18.73
C GLY A 53 21.19 -15.29 18.79
N GLN A 54 21.72 -14.79 17.67
CA GLN A 54 22.31 -13.44 17.56
C GLN A 54 21.26 -12.33 17.40
N ILE A 55 20.06 -12.69 16.95
CA ILE A 55 18.92 -11.77 16.79
C ILE A 55 18.12 -11.68 18.11
N ALA A 56 18.40 -12.54 19.08
CA ALA A 56 17.82 -12.44 20.42
C ALA A 56 18.22 -11.11 21.06
N PHE A 57 17.26 -10.42 21.67
CA PHE A 57 17.52 -9.13 22.30
C PHE A 57 16.67 -8.95 23.55
N LYS A 58 17.22 -8.24 24.54
CA LYS A 58 16.58 -8.01 25.85
C LYS A 58 16.14 -9.34 26.49
N ASN A 59 14.83 -9.53 26.63
CA ASN A 59 14.18 -10.71 27.22
C ASN A 59 13.54 -11.61 26.16
N PHE A 60 13.76 -11.33 24.88
CA PHE A 60 13.22 -12.12 23.77
C PHE A 60 14.29 -13.10 23.29
N SER A 61 14.00 -14.39 23.43
CA SER A 61 14.84 -15.44 22.86
C SER A 61 14.79 -15.41 21.33
N GLY A 62 15.78 -16.04 20.69
CA GLY A 62 15.80 -16.17 19.23
C GLY A 62 14.53 -16.80 18.65
N GLU A 63 13.95 -17.76 19.36
CA GLU A 63 12.68 -18.39 18.97
C GLU A 63 11.51 -17.40 19.03
N MET A 64 11.44 -16.55 20.04
CA MET A 64 10.43 -15.49 20.13
C MET A 64 10.59 -14.48 18.99
N CYS A 65 11.83 -14.11 18.66
CA CYS A 65 12.15 -13.24 17.53
C CYS A 65 11.71 -13.87 16.19
N LYS A 66 11.97 -15.17 16.00
CA LYS A 66 11.56 -15.94 14.80
C LYS A 66 10.06 -15.99 14.64
N LEU A 67 9.33 -16.33 15.71
CA LEU A 67 7.87 -16.37 15.71
C LEU A 67 7.27 -15.00 15.38
N LYS A 68 7.82 -13.94 15.97
CA LYS A 68 7.33 -12.59 15.71
C LYS A 68 7.58 -12.15 14.27
N TRP A 69 8.74 -12.50 13.71
CA TRP A 69 9.05 -12.23 12.31
C TRP A 69 8.09 -12.95 11.36
N LEU A 70 7.77 -14.23 11.60
CA LEU A 70 6.81 -15.00 10.81
C LEU A 70 5.41 -14.35 10.81
N GLU A 71 4.97 -13.84 11.96
CA GLU A 71 3.70 -13.11 12.08
C GLU A 71 3.70 -11.82 11.22
N ILE A 72 4.82 -11.08 11.22
CA ILE A 72 4.98 -9.84 10.46
C ILE A 72 5.05 -10.12 8.97
N SER A 73 5.84 -11.10 8.54
CA SER A 73 6.02 -11.44 7.12
C SER A 73 4.72 -11.95 6.49
N HIS A 74 3.95 -12.77 7.22
CA HIS A 74 2.64 -13.25 6.77
C HIS A 74 1.64 -12.10 6.58
N LYS A 75 1.64 -11.09 7.47
CA LYS A 75 0.79 -9.90 7.34
C LYS A 75 1.16 -9.02 6.13
N LEU A 76 2.43 -9.05 5.69
CA LEU A 76 2.88 -8.29 4.53
C LEU A 76 2.53 -8.99 3.20
N ASN A 77 2.26 -10.30 3.20
CA ASN A 77 1.88 -11.13 2.04
C ASN A 77 2.71 -10.83 0.77
N LYS A 78 4.01 -10.60 0.94
CA LYS A 78 4.97 -10.27 -0.13
C LYS A 78 6.09 -11.31 -0.16
N SER A 79 6.27 -11.94 -1.32
CA SER A 79 7.35 -12.90 -1.58
C SER A 79 8.56 -12.21 -2.24
N CYS A 80 9.22 -11.30 -1.52
CA CYS A 80 10.44 -10.63 -1.97
C CYS A 80 11.66 -11.04 -1.13
N ALA A 81 12.82 -10.48 -1.46
CA ALA A 81 14.07 -10.68 -0.72
C ALA A 81 13.93 -10.28 0.75
N LEU A 82 14.64 -10.97 1.65
CA LEU A 82 14.49 -10.79 3.09
C LEU A 82 14.79 -9.35 3.52
N LYS A 83 15.81 -8.74 2.93
CA LYS A 83 16.20 -7.34 3.20
C LYS A 83 15.10 -6.35 2.81
N GLU A 84 14.47 -6.53 1.65
CA GLU A 84 13.35 -5.68 1.21
C GLU A 84 12.13 -5.86 2.12
N LEU A 85 11.85 -7.09 2.53
CA LEU A 85 10.74 -7.41 3.41
C LEU A 85 10.92 -6.79 4.81
N VAL A 86 12.15 -6.81 5.34
CA VAL A 86 12.51 -6.16 6.61
C VAL A 86 12.37 -4.63 6.51
N LEU A 87 12.85 -4.02 5.43
CA LEU A 87 12.69 -2.58 5.20
C LEU A 87 11.22 -2.16 5.09
N GLU A 88 10.41 -2.96 4.40
CA GLU A 88 8.97 -2.72 4.30
C GLU A 88 8.27 -2.86 5.66
N ALA A 89 8.63 -3.88 6.44
CA ALA A 89 8.15 -4.04 7.80
C ALA A 89 8.51 -2.82 8.67
N LYS A 90 9.75 -2.30 8.58
CA LYS A 90 10.17 -1.09 9.32
C LYS A 90 9.33 0.12 8.94
N LYS A 91 9.06 0.31 7.64
CA LYS A 91 8.20 1.40 7.15
C LYS A 91 6.77 1.26 7.67
N HIS A 92 6.21 0.06 7.65
CA HIS A 92 4.86 -0.23 8.13
C HIS A 92 4.72 0.04 9.63
N VAL A 93 5.72 -0.32 10.44
CA VAL A 93 5.72 -0.08 11.89
C VAL A 93 5.89 1.41 12.23
N LYS A 94 6.79 2.11 11.53
CA LYS A 94 7.00 3.56 11.73
C LYS A 94 5.80 4.39 11.26
N ASN A 95 5.11 3.94 10.21
CA ASN A 95 3.97 4.67 9.66
C ASN A 95 2.89 3.72 9.12
N PRO A 96 1.98 3.24 10.00
CA PRO A 96 0.93 2.30 9.62
C PRO A 96 -0.09 2.91 8.63
N ASN A 97 -0.12 4.24 8.49
CA ASN A 97 -1.07 4.95 7.62
C ASN A 97 -0.49 5.28 6.22
N ARG A 98 0.80 4.99 5.95
CA ARG A 98 1.46 5.37 4.69
C ARG A 98 1.03 4.54 3.48
N ASN A 99 0.43 3.37 3.65
CA ASN A 99 -0.17 2.64 2.52
C ASN A 99 -1.31 3.42 1.83
N LYS A 100 -1.92 4.42 2.51
CA LYS A 100 -2.85 5.37 1.88
C LYS A 100 -2.17 6.59 1.24
N GLN A 101 -0.89 6.84 1.53
CA GLN A 101 -0.16 8.07 1.13
C GLN A 101 1.08 7.84 0.26
N GLY A 102 1.42 6.61 -0.12
CA GLY A 102 2.60 6.25 -0.93
C GLY A 102 2.67 6.83 -2.35
N LYS A 103 1.89 7.86 -2.69
CA LYS A 103 1.95 8.60 -3.96
C LYS A 103 2.19 10.11 -3.76
N LYS A 104 2.85 10.53 -2.68
CA LYS A 104 3.11 11.96 -2.38
C LYS A 104 4.58 12.23 -2.03
N HIS A 105 5.53 11.63 -2.75
CA HIS A 105 6.93 12.06 -2.62
C HIS A 105 7.18 13.28 -3.52
N PRO A 106 7.77 14.38 -3.00
CA PRO A 106 8.09 15.57 -3.81
C PRO A 106 9.10 15.27 -4.94
N ASP A 107 10.02 14.31 -4.76
CA ASP A 107 11.00 13.93 -5.80
C ASP A 107 10.47 12.98 -6.87
N PHE A 108 9.20 12.56 -6.82
CA PHE A 108 8.58 11.85 -7.94
C PHE A 108 7.67 12.82 -8.69
N PRO A 109 7.91 13.10 -9.99
CA PRO A 109 6.99 13.91 -10.76
C PRO A 109 5.61 13.23 -10.68
N LYS A 110 4.59 14.01 -10.27
CA LYS A 110 3.20 13.54 -10.27
C LYS A 110 2.93 12.94 -11.65
N LYS A 111 2.41 11.71 -11.71
CA LYS A 111 2.02 11.10 -12.98
C LYS A 111 1.20 12.14 -13.76
N PRO A 112 1.49 12.36 -15.06
CA PRO A 112 0.73 13.33 -15.85
C PRO A 112 -0.76 12.97 -15.75
N LEU A 113 -1.60 13.97 -15.52
CA LEU A 113 -3.04 13.74 -15.41
C LEU A 113 -3.55 13.24 -16.75
N THR A 114 -4.24 12.10 -16.74
CA THR A 114 -4.96 11.58 -17.90
C THR A 114 -6.10 12.53 -18.28
N ALA A 115 -6.54 12.50 -19.54
CA ALA A 115 -7.65 13.35 -20.02
C ALA A 115 -8.90 13.23 -19.13
N TYR A 116 -9.25 12.01 -18.71
CA TYR A 116 -10.33 11.76 -17.75
C TYR A 116 -10.17 12.51 -16.42
N ILE A 117 -8.97 12.52 -15.84
CA ILE A 117 -8.73 13.16 -14.54
C ILE A 117 -8.75 14.69 -14.65
N ARG A 118 -8.38 15.25 -15.81
CA ARG A 118 -8.52 16.69 -16.11
C ARG A 118 -10.00 17.08 -16.20
N PHE A 119 -10.76 16.36 -17.04
CA PHE A 119 -12.22 16.50 -17.15
C PHE A 119 -12.90 16.41 -15.78
N PHE A 120 -12.56 15.39 -15.00
CA PHE A 120 -13.16 15.19 -13.68
C PHE A 120 -12.89 16.36 -12.72
N LYS A 121 -11.68 16.92 -12.73
CA LYS A 121 -11.31 18.06 -11.88
C LYS A 121 -12.10 19.31 -12.20
N GLU A 122 -12.31 19.59 -13.48
CA GLU A 122 -13.01 20.79 -13.96
C GLU A 122 -14.52 20.69 -13.76
N GLN A 123 -15.10 19.51 -14.00
CA GLN A 123 -16.55 19.31 -13.96
C GLN A 123 -17.10 19.05 -12.56
N ARG A 124 -16.29 18.47 -11.65
CA ARG A 124 -16.72 18.16 -10.28
C ARG A 124 -17.31 19.36 -9.52
N PRO A 125 -16.73 20.57 -9.50
CA PRO A 125 -17.34 21.71 -8.78
C PRO A 125 -18.72 22.08 -9.35
N GLN A 126 -18.89 22.06 -10.67
CA GLN A 126 -20.16 22.36 -11.33
C GLN A 126 -21.24 21.35 -10.93
N TYR A 127 -20.93 20.05 -10.98
CA TYR A 127 -21.86 18.99 -10.59
C TYR A 127 -22.12 18.95 -9.08
N THR A 128 -21.17 19.39 -8.25
CA THR A 128 -21.40 19.52 -6.80
C THR A 128 -22.41 20.64 -6.51
N GLN A 129 -22.37 21.72 -7.29
CA GLN A 129 -23.35 22.82 -7.18
C GLN A 129 -24.72 22.44 -7.75
N MET A 130 -24.78 21.70 -8.86
CA MET A 130 -26.05 21.22 -9.44
C MET A 130 -26.70 20.12 -8.60
N TYR A 131 -25.91 19.32 -7.89
CA TYR A 131 -26.38 18.19 -7.08
C TYR A 131 -25.84 18.25 -5.63
N PRO A 132 -26.22 19.26 -4.84
CA PRO A 132 -25.68 19.46 -3.49
C PRO A 132 -26.08 18.35 -2.49
N GLY A 133 -27.04 17.50 -2.85
CA GLY A 133 -27.45 16.33 -2.05
C GLY A 133 -26.76 15.01 -2.42
N LEU A 134 -25.97 14.97 -3.51
CA LEU A 134 -25.31 13.74 -3.94
C LEU A 134 -23.97 13.53 -3.22
N ARG A 135 -23.74 12.30 -2.77
CA ARG A 135 -22.45 11.88 -2.23
C ARG A 135 -21.41 11.86 -3.34
N ASN A 136 -20.15 12.15 -3.00
CA ASN A 136 -19.01 12.14 -3.94
C ASN A 136 -18.90 10.86 -4.79
N GLN A 137 -19.31 9.71 -4.25
CA GLN A 137 -19.33 8.43 -4.98
C GLN A 137 -20.33 8.45 -6.14
N GLU A 138 -21.52 9.02 -5.94
CA GLU A 138 -22.56 9.15 -6.96
C GLU A 138 -22.16 10.18 -8.03
N LEU A 139 -21.59 11.31 -7.61
CA LEU A 139 -21.01 12.30 -8.54
C LEU A 139 -19.94 11.67 -9.43
N THR A 140 -19.12 10.78 -8.87
CA THR A 140 -18.08 10.08 -9.64
C THR A 140 -18.67 9.19 -10.72
N LYS A 141 -19.74 8.45 -10.40
CA LYS A 141 -20.42 7.58 -11.37
C LYS A 141 -21.02 8.40 -12.53
N ILE A 142 -21.65 9.53 -12.22
CA ILE A 142 -22.26 10.41 -13.23
C ILE A 142 -21.19 10.95 -14.18
N LEU A 143 -20.10 11.50 -13.63
CA LEU A 143 -19.01 12.05 -14.43
C LEU A 143 -18.29 10.99 -15.27
N SER A 144 -18.10 9.78 -14.75
CA SER A 144 -17.57 8.65 -15.51
C SER A 144 -18.44 8.25 -16.69
N LYS A 145 -19.77 8.22 -16.50
CA LYS A 145 -20.72 7.92 -17.56
C LYS A 145 -20.68 9.00 -18.64
N LYS A 146 -20.69 10.27 -18.24
CA LYS A 146 -20.59 11.42 -19.15
C LYS A 146 -19.30 11.41 -19.98
N TYR A 147 -18.16 11.07 -19.36
CA TYR A 147 -16.90 10.95 -20.07
C TYR A 147 -16.88 9.81 -21.09
N ARG A 148 -17.55 8.67 -20.81
CA ARG A 148 -17.67 7.53 -21.74
C ARG A 148 -18.65 7.79 -22.90
N GLU A 149 -19.62 8.67 -22.69
CA GLU A 149 -20.55 9.13 -23.72
C GLU A 149 -19.91 10.14 -24.70
N LEU A 150 -18.68 10.59 -24.43
CA LEU A 150 -17.92 11.43 -25.35
C LEU A 150 -17.48 10.62 -26.60
N PRO A 151 -17.64 11.16 -27.81
CA PRO A 151 -17.19 10.49 -29.03
C PRO A 151 -15.66 10.30 -29.00
N GLU A 152 -15.22 9.06 -29.30
CA GLU A 152 -13.82 8.61 -29.24
C GLU A 152 -12.83 9.46 -30.06
N GLN A 153 -13.35 10.24 -31.02
CA GLN A 153 -12.60 11.06 -31.98
C GLN A 153 -11.89 12.32 -31.41
N THR A 154 -12.01 12.63 -30.12
CA THR A 154 -11.48 13.88 -29.53
C THR A 154 -10.53 13.66 -28.33
N ASN A 155 -9.97 12.45 -28.20
CA ASN A 155 -9.06 12.09 -27.11
C ASN A 155 -7.59 12.50 -27.35
N ASP A 156 -7.31 13.23 -28.42
CA ASP A 156 -6.02 13.83 -28.74
C ASP A 156 -5.81 15.20 -28.07
N GLY A 157 -6.36 15.44 -26.87
CA GLY A 157 -6.10 16.64 -26.06
C GLY A 157 -6.65 17.97 -26.60
N SER A 158 -6.83 18.12 -27.91
CA SER A 158 -7.34 19.30 -28.59
C SER A 158 -8.88 19.35 -28.59
N GLY A 159 -9.54 18.20 -28.70
CA GLY A 159 -10.99 18.11 -28.76
C GLY A 159 -11.72 18.27 -27.42
N THR A 160 -10.99 18.28 -26.30
CA THR A 160 -11.60 18.43 -24.96
C THR A 160 -12.07 19.87 -24.68
N GLU A 161 -11.38 20.89 -25.19
CA GLU A 161 -11.79 22.31 -25.02
C GLU A 161 -13.08 22.63 -25.80
N LEU A 162 -13.19 22.16 -27.04
CA LEU A 162 -14.39 22.32 -27.88
C LEU A 162 -15.64 21.62 -27.29
N TRP A 163 -15.45 20.55 -26.51
CA TRP A 163 -16.54 19.88 -25.81
C TRP A 163 -16.96 20.60 -24.53
N MET A 164 -16.03 21.22 -23.80
CA MET A 164 -16.34 22.01 -22.61
C MET A 164 -17.26 23.19 -22.94
N ASP A 165 -17.02 23.84 -24.08
CA ASP A 165 -17.84 24.97 -24.55
C ASP A 165 -19.25 24.50 -24.95
N LYS A 166 -19.36 23.37 -25.67
CA LYS A 166 -20.66 22.78 -26.03
C LYS A 166 -21.46 22.26 -24.82
N LEU A 167 -20.81 21.72 -23.80
CA LEU A 167 -21.50 21.24 -22.59
C LEU A 167 -21.99 22.38 -21.71
N GLY A 168 -21.22 23.47 -21.62
CA GLY A 168 -21.64 24.70 -20.94
C GLY A 168 -22.87 25.34 -21.58
N HIS A 169 -22.95 25.32 -22.91
CA HIS A 169 -24.10 25.82 -23.67
C HIS A 169 -25.34 24.90 -23.61
N ALA A 170 -25.16 23.57 -23.57
CA ALA A 170 -26.28 22.62 -23.55
C ALA A 170 -27.05 22.55 -22.22
N GLN A 171 -26.51 23.11 -21.14
CA GLN A 171 -27.10 23.06 -19.80
C GLN A 171 -27.78 24.38 -19.37
N LEU A 172 -27.83 25.38 -20.26
CA LEU A 172 -28.39 26.73 -20.04
C LEU A 172 -29.75 26.94 -20.74
N HIS A 173 -30.41 25.86 -21.17
CA HIS A 173 -31.74 25.85 -21.79
C HIS A 173 -32.62 24.80 -21.11
#